data_AF-A0A6L6U9S0-F1
#
_entry.id   AF-A0A6L6U9S0-F1
#
_cell.length_a   1.000
_cell.length_b   1.000
_cell.length_c   1.000
_cell.angle_alpha   90.00
_cell.angle_beta   90.00
_cell.angle_gamma   90.00
#
_symmetry.space_group_name_H-M   'P 1'
#
loop_
_entity.id
_entity.type
_entity.pdbx_description
1 polymer ?
#
loop_
_entity_poly.entity_id
_entity_poly.type
_entity_poly.pdbx_seq_one_letter_code
_entity_poly.pdbx_strand_id
1 'polypeptide(L)'
;MKNLFYIHSHLTYYVTKAIIKKFKLKNDEIVLVTSRNYKHKEIGSYTVLDVTTIHDHLDSFNIYNFYKKHKYINQIDELLNNLFSQEIKFRAYLPHVFHPVMQIIATHNLCEEVHIIEEGVNAYSKYLMHKKDKSLIKKMVKSTINALSFIGKNRIFYVKNFDLTRFAKNTPPIFYSITSKGFQGLSYHVERIKMLPSNHIDYDISGSSVLVLEGAVEQGNMKLSTMLNGIRRILEDINAGSIYIKFHPAQSKANCVKIENLIKQHKIKTEVIPNEIAFEEIILTNSGLKVYGFTTSLLFYASEYGCDVFSYEDYLRSDLLFKKFREKNNFDLKGLLNG
;
A
#
# COMPACT_ATOMS: atom_id res chain seq x y z
N MET A 1 -26.33 6.51 2.99
CA MET A 1 -25.31 5.45 2.87
C MET A 1 -23.96 6.04 3.25
N LYS A 2 -23.14 5.32 4.03
CA LYS A 2 -21.80 5.77 4.43
C LYS A 2 -20.71 5.23 3.50
N ASN A 3 -19.53 5.82 3.54
CA ASN A 3 -18.36 5.44 2.77
C ASN A 3 -17.24 5.03 3.73
N LEU A 4 -16.92 3.75 3.75
CA LEU A 4 -15.91 3.15 4.62
C LEU A 4 -14.62 2.98 3.82
N PHE A 5 -13.57 3.73 4.20
CA PHE A 5 -12.25 3.67 3.56
C PHE A 5 -11.25 2.95 4.45
N TYR A 6 -10.61 1.91 3.93
CA TYR A 6 -9.56 1.20 4.65
C TYR A 6 -8.18 1.79 4.35
N ILE A 7 -7.50 2.32 5.38
CA ILE A 7 -6.26 3.07 5.26
C ILE A 7 -5.17 2.45 6.15
N HIS A 8 -4.06 2.05 5.55
CA HIS A 8 -2.90 1.49 6.28
C HIS A 8 -1.56 2.06 5.81
N SER A 9 -1.58 3.02 4.90
CA SER A 9 -0.39 3.67 4.33
C SER A 9 -0.71 5.08 3.82
N HIS A 10 0.34 5.88 3.60
CA HIS A 10 0.20 7.21 3.01
C HIS A 10 -0.46 7.18 1.63
N LEU A 11 -0.05 6.27 0.75
CA LEU A 11 -0.71 6.12 -0.54
C LEU A 11 -2.22 5.87 -0.43
N THR A 12 -2.64 4.88 0.37
CA THR A 12 -4.08 4.58 0.54
C THR A 12 -4.86 5.77 1.10
N TYR A 13 -4.20 6.60 1.90
CA TYR A 13 -4.76 7.85 2.41
C TYR A 13 -4.92 8.90 1.30
N TYR A 14 -3.91 9.14 0.46
CA TYR A 14 -4.00 10.10 -0.64
C TYR A 14 -4.99 9.68 -1.73
N VAL A 15 -5.06 8.38 -2.03
CA VAL A 15 -6.09 7.81 -2.90
C VAL A 15 -7.48 8.07 -2.31
N THR A 16 -7.65 7.84 -1.00
CA THR A 16 -8.91 8.13 -0.30
C THR A 16 -9.30 9.61 -0.39
N LYS A 17 -8.36 10.54 -0.15
CA LYS A 17 -8.61 11.99 -0.30
C LYS A 17 -9.07 12.35 -1.72
N ALA A 18 -8.43 11.77 -2.73
CA ALA A 18 -8.78 12.01 -4.12
C ALA A 18 -10.22 11.56 -4.43
N ILE A 19 -10.63 10.40 -3.92
CA ILE A 19 -12.00 9.88 -4.06
C ILE A 19 -13.00 10.79 -3.33
N ILE A 20 -12.74 11.12 -2.06
CA ILE A 20 -13.59 12.02 -1.25
C ILE A 20 -13.83 13.34 -1.98
N LYS A 21 -12.77 13.96 -2.50
CA LYS A 21 -12.88 15.23 -3.24
C LYS A 21 -13.61 15.07 -4.56
N LYS A 22 -13.33 14.02 -5.34
CA LYS A 22 -13.99 13.76 -6.62
C LYS A 22 -15.50 13.63 -6.49
N PHE A 23 -15.95 12.87 -5.49
CA PHE A 23 -17.37 12.63 -5.24
C PHE A 23 -18.01 13.66 -4.28
N LYS A 24 -17.23 14.65 -3.82
CA LYS A 24 -17.68 15.70 -2.87
C LYS A 24 -18.36 15.10 -1.64
N LEU A 25 -17.80 14.02 -1.10
CA LEU A 25 -18.33 13.32 0.07
C LEU A 25 -18.23 14.22 1.30
N LYS A 26 -19.27 14.24 2.13
CA LYS A 26 -19.28 15.01 3.37
C LYS A 26 -18.60 14.23 4.50
N ASN A 27 -18.00 14.93 5.46
CA ASN A 27 -17.28 14.30 6.58
C ASN A 27 -18.16 13.33 7.38
N ASP A 28 -19.44 13.66 7.58
CA ASP A 28 -20.38 12.79 8.28
C ASP A 28 -20.71 11.52 7.46
N GLU A 29 -20.52 11.51 6.15
CA GLU A 29 -20.71 10.34 5.30
C GLU A 29 -19.50 9.39 5.29
N ILE A 30 -18.39 9.77 5.93
CA ILE A 30 -17.10 9.09 5.82
C ILE A 30 -16.73 8.39 7.12
N VAL A 31 -16.32 7.13 7.00
CA VAL A 31 -15.70 6.35 8.06
C VAL A 31 -14.33 5.90 7.59
N LEU A 32 -13.30 6.15 8.39
CA LEU A 32 -11.95 5.67 8.13
C LEU A 32 -11.67 4.45 9.00
N VAL A 33 -11.32 3.33 8.39
CA VAL A 33 -10.81 2.15 9.09
C VAL A 33 -9.29 2.16 8.99
N THR A 34 -8.59 2.34 10.11
CA THR A 34 -7.12 2.40 10.14
C THR A 34 -6.51 1.11 10.65
N SER A 35 -5.32 0.76 10.15
CA SER A 35 -4.52 -0.34 10.70
C SER A 35 -3.03 -0.03 10.68
N ARG A 36 -2.20 -0.95 11.19
CA ARG A 36 -0.73 -0.81 11.28
C ARG A 36 -0.28 0.45 12.02
N ASN A 37 -1.07 0.89 13.00
CA ASN A 37 -0.85 2.14 13.74
C ASN A 37 -0.71 3.37 12.81
N TYR A 38 -1.35 3.36 11.64
CA TYR A 38 -1.26 4.47 10.70
C TYR A 38 -1.88 5.74 11.29
N LYS A 39 -1.15 6.86 11.21
CA LYS A 39 -1.57 8.17 11.73
C LYS A 39 -1.31 9.25 10.69
N HIS A 40 -2.23 10.21 10.61
CA HIS A 40 -2.09 11.43 9.82
C HIS A 40 -2.86 12.55 10.49
N LYS A 41 -2.35 13.80 10.43
CA LYS A 41 -2.92 14.94 11.16
C LYS A 41 -4.39 15.19 10.81
N GLU A 42 -4.74 15.08 9.54
CA GLU A 42 -6.11 15.34 9.06
C GLU A 42 -7.12 14.19 9.35
N ILE A 43 -6.67 13.01 9.78
CA ILE A 43 -7.57 11.87 10.07
C ILE A 43 -8.53 12.19 11.23
N GLY A 44 -8.11 13.03 12.18
CA GLY A 44 -8.92 13.38 13.35
C GLY A 44 -10.23 14.12 13.03
N SER A 45 -10.44 14.55 11.79
CA SER A 45 -11.66 15.20 11.33
C SER A 45 -12.78 14.23 10.92
N TYR A 46 -12.50 12.93 10.87
CA TYR A 46 -13.44 11.88 10.47
C TYR A 46 -13.80 10.96 11.63
N THR A 47 -14.85 10.17 11.47
CA THR A 47 -15.06 9.01 12.33
C THR A 47 -14.02 7.93 12.01
N VAL A 48 -13.27 7.49 13.01
CA VAL A 48 -12.15 6.56 12.84
C VAL A 48 -12.39 5.28 13.62
N LEU A 49 -12.19 4.14 12.95
CA LEU A 49 -12.17 2.82 13.54
C LEU A 49 -10.76 2.24 13.41
N ASP A 50 -10.01 2.23 14.52
CA ASP A 50 -8.69 1.58 14.55
C ASP A 50 -8.83 0.07 14.75
N VAL A 51 -8.41 -0.69 13.75
CA VAL A 51 -8.42 -2.16 13.76
C VAL A 51 -7.01 -2.74 13.79
N THR A 52 -5.97 -1.96 14.16
CA THR A 52 -4.57 -2.40 14.16
C THR A 52 -4.36 -3.71 14.92
N THR A 53 -4.81 -3.79 16.16
CA THR A 53 -4.66 -5.00 16.99
C THR A 53 -5.35 -6.21 16.37
N ILE A 54 -6.55 -6.01 15.82
CA ILE A 54 -7.34 -7.06 15.16
C ILE A 54 -6.64 -7.51 13.87
N HIS A 55 -6.14 -6.56 13.09
CA HIS A 55 -5.41 -6.79 11.85
C HIS A 55 -4.18 -7.68 12.11
N ASP A 56 -3.32 -7.28 13.04
CA ASP A 56 -2.06 -7.97 13.32
C ASP A 56 -2.28 -9.39 13.88
N HIS A 57 -3.30 -9.57 14.73
CA HIS A 57 -3.69 -10.91 15.16
C HIS A 57 -4.18 -11.77 14.00
N LEU A 58 -5.01 -11.22 13.11
CA LEU A 58 -5.56 -11.96 11.97
C LEU A 58 -4.49 -12.37 10.96
N ASP A 59 -3.43 -11.57 10.80
CA ASP A 59 -2.24 -11.87 10.00
C ASP A 59 -1.44 -13.07 10.56
N SER A 60 -1.42 -13.26 11.87
CA SER A 60 -0.67 -14.33 12.52
C SER A 60 -1.30 -15.74 12.38
N PHE A 61 -2.58 -15.82 12.01
CA PHE A 61 -3.29 -17.10 11.99
C PHE A 61 -3.05 -17.90 10.71
N ASN A 62 -2.61 -19.15 10.91
CA ASN A 62 -2.59 -20.15 9.84
C ASN A 62 -4.00 -20.66 9.49
N ILE A 63 -4.09 -21.36 8.36
CA ILE A 63 -5.35 -21.90 7.84
C ILE A 63 -6.01 -22.93 8.76
N TYR A 64 -5.22 -23.73 9.48
CA TYR A 64 -5.71 -24.81 10.35
C TYR A 64 -6.36 -24.27 11.63
N ASN A 65 -5.98 -23.07 12.05
CA ASN A 65 -6.52 -22.40 13.23
C ASN A 65 -7.65 -21.43 12.89
N PHE A 66 -8.38 -21.66 11.78
CA PHE A 66 -9.43 -20.75 11.31
C PHE A 66 -10.50 -20.48 12.38
N TYR A 67 -10.85 -21.47 13.20
CA TYR A 67 -11.83 -21.31 14.28
C TYR A 67 -11.47 -20.17 15.26
N LYS A 68 -10.17 -19.89 15.47
CA LYS A 68 -9.71 -18.78 16.33
C LYS A 68 -10.07 -17.41 15.75
N LYS A 69 -10.30 -17.32 14.44
CA LYS A 69 -10.72 -16.08 13.76
C LYS A 69 -12.15 -15.67 14.12
N HIS A 70 -13.01 -16.58 14.55
CA HIS A 70 -14.42 -16.27 14.88
C HIS A 70 -14.58 -15.15 15.90
N LYS A 71 -13.74 -15.11 16.93
CA LYS A 71 -13.73 -14.01 17.91
C LYS A 71 -13.53 -12.66 17.22
N TYR A 72 -12.55 -12.55 16.35
CA TYR A 72 -12.22 -11.31 15.64
C TYR A 72 -13.24 -10.94 14.57
N ILE A 73 -13.87 -11.95 13.92
CA ILE A 73 -15.01 -11.72 13.03
C ILE A 73 -16.14 -11.03 13.80
N ASN A 74 -16.52 -11.58 14.97
CA ASN A 74 -17.58 -11.00 15.78
C ASN A 74 -17.21 -9.60 16.30
N GLN A 75 -15.95 -9.37 16.70
CA GLN A 75 -15.49 -8.04 17.11
C GLN A 75 -15.64 -7.00 16.00
N ILE A 76 -15.22 -7.32 14.76
CA ILE A 76 -15.39 -6.39 13.63
C ILE A 76 -16.88 -6.18 13.34
N ASP A 77 -17.69 -7.24 13.36
CA ASP A 77 -19.14 -7.14 13.15
C ASP A 77 -19.79 -6.22 14.17
N GLU A 78 -19.48 -6.38 15.46
CA GLU A 78 -19.98 -5.52 16.54
C GLU A 78 -19.55 -4.06 16.33
N LEU A 79 -18.28 -3.82 16.00
CA LEU A 79 -17.78 -2.47 15.72
C LEU A 79 -18.54 -1.81 14.56
N LEU A 80 -18.75 -2.53 13.46
CA LEU A 80 -19.47 -2.01 12.29
C LEU A 80 -20.97 -1.83 12.58
N ASN A 81 -21.61 -2.77 13.28
CA ASN A 81 -23.04 -2.66 13.63
C ASN A 81 -23.31 -1.49 14.59
N ASN A 82 -22.42 -1.28 15.57
CA ASN A 82 -22.53 -0.14 16.49
C ASN A 82 -22.33 1.18 15.75
N LEU A 83 -21.42 1.22 14.78
CA LEU A 83 -21.10 2.43 14.04
C LEU A 83 -22.22 2.83 13.06
N PHE A 84 -22.84 1.86 12.41
CA PHE A 84 -23.78 2.15 11.33
C PHE A 84 -25.25 2.16 11.76
N SER A 85 -25.61 1.83 13.00
CA SER A 85 -27.00 1.47 13.33
C SER A 85 -27.50 0.33 12.42
N GLN A 86 -28.52 -0.43 12.80
CA GLN A 86 -28.85 -1.65 12.04
C GLN A 86 -29.37 -1.39 10.60
N GLU A 87 -29.56 -0.13 10.21
CA GLU A 87 -30.18 0.26 8.94
C GLU A 87 -29.25 1.03 7.98
N ILE A 88 -28.16 1.66 8.47
CA ILE A 88 -27.32 2.46 7.57
C ILE A 88 -26.34 1.53 6.86
N LYS A 89 -26.54 1.38 5.56
CA LYS A 89 -25.64 0.60 4.72
C LYS A 89 -24.41 1.42 4.33
N PHE A 90 -23.33 0.72 3.94
CA PHE A 90 -22.07 1.36 3.56
C PHE A 90 -21.45 0.78 2.28
N ARG A 91 -20.68 1.62 1.60
CA ARG A 91 -19.75 1.26 0.53
C ARG A 91 -18.36 1.07 1.11
N ALA A 92 -17.70 -0.03 0.79
CA ALA A 92 -16.33 -0.31 1.23
C ALA A 92 -15.32 0.05 0.13
N TYR A 93 -14.27 0.79 0.48
CA TYR A 93 -13.13 1.09 -0.38
C TYR A 93 -11.90 0.42 0.23
N LEU A 94 -11.45 -0.66 -0.40
CA LEU A 94 -10.46 -1.57 0.17
C LEU A 94 -9.19 -1.61 -0.70
N PRO A 95 -7.98 -1.61 -0.13
CA PRO A 95 -6.74 -1.78 -0.88
C PRO A 95 -6.69 -3.09 -1.69
N HIS A 96 -7.27 -4.15 -1.14
CA HIS A 96 -7.44 -5.47 -1.74
C HIS A 96 -8.43 -6.28 -0.88
N VAL A 97 -8.74 -7.52 -1.25
CA VAL A 97 -9.54 -8.46 -0.44
C VAL A 97 -8.75 -9.69 0.03
N PHE A 98 -7.43 -9.64 0.03
CA PHE A 98 -6.62 -10.77 0.53
C PHE A 98 -6.64 -10.91 2.05
N HIS A 99 -6.53 -9.79 2.77
CA HIS A 99 -6.42 -9.80 4.22
C HIS A 99 -7.77 -10.13 4.89
N PRO A 100 -7.80 -10.95 5.96
CA PRO A 100 -9.06 -11.34 6.60
C PRO A 100 -9.93 -10.19 7.08
N VAL A 101 -9.37 -9.09 7.60
CA VAL A 101 -10.16 -7.91 8.00
C VAL A 101 -10.96 -7.34 6.82
N MET A 102 -10.31 -7.21 5.66
CA MET A 102 -10.94 -6.68 4.45
C MET A 102 -12.01 -7.64 3.90
N GLN A 103 -11.79 -8.95 4.02
CA GLN A 103 -12.79 -9.98 3.71
C GLN A 103 -14.01 -9.89 4.64
N ILE A 104 -13.80 -9.66 5.93
CA ILE A 104 -14.88 -9.51 6.91
C ILE A 104 -15.69 -8.24 6.62
N ILE A 105 -15.03 -7.12 6.33
CA ILE A 105 -15.71 -5.87 5.92
C ILE A 105 -16.50 -6.08 4.63
N ALA A 106 -15.86 -6.64 3.59
CA ALA A 106 -16.48 -6.85 2.28
C ALA A 106 -17.67 -7.84 2.33
N THR A 107 -17.70 -8.77 3.28
CA THR A 107 -18.81 -9.73 3.47
C THR A 107 -19.79 -9.32 4.55
N HIS A 108 -19.63 -8.14 5.15
CA HIS A 108 -20.57 -7.67 6.17
C HIS A 108 -21.96 -7.43 5.56
N ASN A 109 -23.02 -7.74 6.31
CA ASN A 109 -24.41 -7.64 5.81
C ASN A 109 -24.83 -6.18 5.47
N LEU A 110 -24.25 -5.19 6.14
CA LEU A 110 -24.47 -3.77 5.85
C LEU A 110 -23.60 -3.24 4.68
N CYS A 111 -22.69 -4.04 4.14
CA CYS A 111 -21.84 -3.64 3.01
C CYS A 111 -22.58 -3.90 1.69
N GLU A 112 -23.01 -2.84 0.99
CA GLU A 112 -23.72 -2.97 -0.29
C GLU A 112 -22.82 -2.97 -1.51
N GLU A 113 -21.69 -2.27 -1.43
CA GLU A 113 -20.77 -2.08 -2.53
C GLU A 113 -19.34 -2.27 -2.04
N VAL A 114 -18.49 -2.86 -2.89
CA VAL A 114 -17.06 -3.03 -2.63
C VAL A 114 -16.29 -2.50 -3.82
N HIS A 115 -15.44 -1.51 -3.56
CA HIS A 115 -14.52 -0.93 -4.53
C HIS A 115 -13.08 -1.17 -4.07
N ILE A 116 -12.16 -1.19 -5.03
CA ILE A 116 -10.74 -1.33 -4.76
C ILE A 116 -10.04 0.02 -4.92
N ILE A 117 -9.14 0.34 -4.00
CA ILE A 117 -8.28 1.52 -4.08
C ILE A 117 -6.83 1.09 -4.26
N GLU A 118 -6.07 1.89 -5.01
CA GLU A 118 -4.67 1.58 -5.30
C GLU A 118 -3.79 1.44 -4.06
N GLU A 119 -2.95 0.39 -4.05
CA GLU A 119 -1.94 0.13 -3.03
C GLU A 119 -0.61 -0.31 -3.64
N GLY A 120 0.24 0.65 -3.97
CA GLY A 120 1.65 0.43 -4.26
C GLY A 120 1.86 -0.61 -5.36
N VAL A 121 2.89 -1.43 -5.15
CA VAL A 121 3.28 -2.53 -6.05
C VAL A 121 2.14 -3.53 -6.32
N ASN A 122 1.17 -3.70 -5.40
CA ASN A 122 0.08 -4.67 -5.59
C ASN A 122 -0.77 -4.35 -6.82
N ALA A 123 -0.93 -3.08 -7.18
CA ALA A 123 -1.72 -2.66 -8.33
C ALA A 123 -1.01 -2.84 -9.69
N TYR A 124 0.29 -3.12 -9.71
CA TYR A 124 1.09 -3.16 -10.94
C TYR A 124 1.72 -4.51 -11.22
N SER A 125 1.91 -5.33 -10.18
CA SER A 125 2.49 -6.66 -10.35
C SER A 125 1.45 -7.66 -10.87
N LYS A 126 1.63 -8.12 -12.12
CA LYS A 126 0.84 -9.22 -12.69
C LYS A 126 0.86 -10.46 -11.80
N TYR A 127 2.00 -10.75 -11.17
CA TYR A 127 2.10 -11.88 -10.26
C TYR A 127 1.24 -11.69 -9.02
N LEU A 128 1.30 -10.53 -8.35
CA LEU A 128 0.53 -10.29 -7.13
C LEU A 128 -0.97 -10.22 -7.42
N MET A 129 -1.35 -9.66 -8.58
CA MET A 129 -2.73 -9.60 -9.04
C MET A 129 -3.33 -10.99 -9.32
N HIS A 130 -2.54 -11.90 -9.90
CA HIS A 130 -3.02 -13.23 -10.31
C HIS A 130 -2.49 -14.40 -9.46
N LYS A 131 -1.88 -14.11 -8.30
CA LYS A 131 -1.19 -15.11 -7.47
C LYS A 131 -2.10 -16.32 -7.20
N LYS A 132 -1.61 -17.51 -7.57
CA LYS A 132 -2.29 -18.78 -7.31
C LYS A 132 -1.56 -19.55 -6.22
N ASP A 133 -2.31 -20.24 -5.37
CA ASP A 133 -1.71 -21.25 -4.48
C ASP A 133 -1.12 -22.38 -5.32
N LYS A 134 0.09 -22.84 -4.96
CA LYS A 134 0.72 -23.99 -5.61
C LYS A 134 0.30 -25.33 -4.98
N SER A 135 -0.07 -25.34 -3.70
CA SER A 135 -0.43 -26.57 -2.97
C SER A 135 -1.90 -26.97 -3.18
N LEU A 136 -2.13 -28.18 -3.69
CA LEU A 136 -3.47 -28.75 -3.87
C LEU A 136 -4.20 -28.96 -2.54
N ILE A 137 -3.50 -29.48 -1.52
CA ILE A 137 -4.06 -29.68 -0.17
C ILE A 137 -4.54 -28.35 0.40
N LYS A 138 -3.72 -27.28 0.32
CA LYS A 138 -4.13 -25.95 0.80
C LYS A 138 -5.33 -25.42 0.02
N LYS A 139 -5.42 -25.63 -1.29
CA LYS A 139 -6.60 -25.25 -2.07
C LYS A 139 -7.85 -25.96 -1.59
N MET A 140 -7.78 -27.27 -1.35
CA MET A 140 -8.90 -28.05 -0.85
C MET A 140 -9.38 -27.53 0.51
N VAL A 141 -8.47 -27.35 1.47
CA VAL A 141 -8.80 -26.81 2.80
C VAL A 141 -9.43 -25.41 2.70
N LYS A 142 -8.86 -24.51 1.87
CA LYS A 142 -9.43 -23.18 1.62
C LYS A 142 -10.84 -23.24 1.05
N SER A 143 -11.09 -24.19 0.14
CA SER A 143 -12.41 -24.40 -0.46
C SER A 143 -13.41 -24.90 0.57
N THR A 144 -13.03 -25.87 1.41
CA THR A 144 -13.88 -26.37 2.49
C THR A 144 -14.22 -25.27 3.49
N ILE A 145 -13.23 -24.48 3.93
CA ILE A 145 -13.50 -23.37 4.86
C ILE A 145 -14.45 -22.36 4.24
N ASN A 146 -14.28 -22.02 2.96
CA ASN A 146 -15.20 -21.13 2.25
C ASN A 146 -16.63 -21.69 2.19
N ALA A 147 -16.79 -22.97 1.85
CA ALA A 147 -18.10 -23.61 1.79
C ALA A 147 -18.79 -23.56 3.16
N LEU A 148 -18.07 -23.88 4.25
CA LEU A 148 -18.61 -23.83 5.61
C LEU A 148 -18.92 -22.40 6.08
N SER A 149 -18.05 -21.44 5.73
CA SER A 149 -18.22 -20.02 6.10
C SER A 149 -19.40 -19.36 5.37
N PHE A 150 -19.75 -19.88 4.20
CA PHE A 150 -20.89 -19.43 3.41
C PHE A 150 -22.23 -19.82 4.05
N ILE A 151 -22.34 -21.04 4.61
CA ILE A 151 -23.60 -21.61 5.13
C ILE A 151 -24.21 -20.83 6.32
N GLY A 152 -23.43 -20.02 7.04
CA GLY A 152 -23.92 -19.29 8.23
C GLY A 152 -24.09 -17.78 8.06
N LYS A 153 -23.02 -17.08 7.68
CA LYS A 153 -22.95 -15.61 7.66
C LYS A 153 -22.59 -15.06 6.27
N ASN A 154 -22.73 -15.86 5.20
CA ASN A 154 -22.27 -15.52 3.83
C ASN A 154 -20.81 -15.02 3.79
N ARG A 155 -19.94 -15.61 4.61
CA ARG A 155 -18.53 -15.19 4.73
C ARG A 155 -17.67 -15.89 3.71
N ILE A 156 -16.71 -15.12 3.18
CA ILE A 156 -15.79 -15.56 2.14
C ILE A 156 -14.39 -15.23 2.61
N PHE A 157 -13.54 -16.25 2.67
CA PHE A 157 -12.16 -16.16 3.11
C PHE A 157 -11.19 -16.70 2.06
N TYR A 158 -9.90 -16.41 2.19
CA TYR A 158 -8.86 -16.99 1.34
C TYR A 158 -9.07 -16.77 -0.17
N VAL A 159 -9.57 -15.59 -0.54
CA VAL A 159 -9.64 -15.15 -1.94
C VAL A 159 -8.31 -14.58 -2.39
N LYS A 160 -8.13 -14.44 -3.70
CA LYS A 160 -6.95 -13.74 -4.25
C LYS A 160 -7.09 -12.23 -4.02
N ASN A 161 -5.98 -11.50 -4.10
CA ASN A 161 -5.92 -10.06 -3.79
C ASN A 161 -7.06 -9.23 -4.39
N PHE A 162 -7.39 -9.44 -5.65
CA PHE A 162 -8.39 -8.63 -6.35
C PHE A 162 -9.57 -9.46 -6.90
N ASP A 163 -9.74 -10.68 -6.42
CA ASP A 163 -10.81 -11.56 -6.88
C ASP A 163 -12.10 -11.23 -6.14
N LEU A 164 -12.89 -10.35 -6.74
CA LEU A 164 -14.19 -9.91 -6.23
C LEU A 164 -15.37 -10.73 -6.77
N THR A 165 -15.15 -11.73 -7.64
CA THR A 165 -16.25 -12.43 -8.32
C THR A 165 -17.16 -13.21 -7.37
N ARG A 166 -16.66 -13.50 -6.16
CA ARG A 166 -17.41 -14.21 -5.12
C ARG A 166 -18.19 -13.25 -4.20
N PHE A 167 -17.86 -11.96 -4.22
CA PHE A 167 -18.52 -10.96 -3.38
C PHE A 167 -19.72 -10.40 -4.14
N ALA A 168 -20.84 -11.12 -4.10
CA ALA A 168 -22.09 -10.65 -4.69
C ALA A 168 -22.52 -9.34 -4.01
N LYS A 169 -22.55 -8.26 -4.78
CA LYS A 169 -22.88 -6.89 -4.36
C LYS A 169 -23.87 -6.28 -5.34
N ASN A 170 -24.54 -5.21 -4.91
CA ASN A 170 -25.62 -4.58 -5.70
C ASN A 170 -25.08 -3.94 -6.98
N THR A 171 -23.83 -3.49 -6.96
CA THR A 171 -23.15 -2.82 -8.07
C THR A 171 -21.85 -3.54 -8.42
N PRO A 172 -21.43 -3.50 -9.70
CA PRO A 172 -20.10 -3.94 -10.08
C PRO A 172 -19.01 -3.13 -9.37
N PRO A 173 -17.89 -3.77 -8.97
CA PRO A 173 -16.80 -3.07 -8.30
C PRO A 173 -16.10 -2.10 -9.26
N ILE A 174 -15.60 -1.01 -8.69
CA ILE A 174 -14.77 -0.01 -9.37
C ILE A 174 -13.39 -0.08 -8.74
N PHE A 175 -12.35 -0.05 -9.57
CA PHE A 175 -10.96 -0.04 -9.16
C PHE A 175 -10.40 1.36 -9.37
N TYR A 176 -10.09 2.08 -8.30
CA TYR A 176 -9.57 3.45 -8.36
C TYR A 176 -8.04 3.43 -8.43
N SER A 177 -7.49 3.95 -9.53
CA SER A 177 -6.04 4.08 -9.73
C SER A 177 -5.61 5.52 -9.92
N ILE A 178 -4.43 5.86 -9.41
CA ILE A 178 -3.83 7.18 -9.57
C ILE A 178 -3.05 7.32 -10.89
N THR A 179 -2.81 6.21 -11.58
CA THR A 179 -2.11 6.15 -12.87
C THR A 179 -2.97 5.46 -13.93
N SER A 180 -2.55 5.51 -15.19
CA SER A 180 -3.18 4.72 -16.26
C SER A 180 -2.76 3.24 -16.26
N LYS A 181 -1.78 2.88 -15.42
CA LYS A 181 -1.16 1.54 -15.41
C LYS A 181 -1.63 0.66 -14.26
N GLY A 182 -2.33 1.22 -13.28
CA GLY A 182 -2.86 0.45 -12.17
C GLY A 182 -3.91 -0.56 -12.65
N PHE A 183 -3.85 -1.77 -12.08
CA PHE A 183 -4.79 -2.86 -12.29
C PHE A 183 -4.88 -3.38 -13.74
N GLN A 184 -3.91 -3.05 -14.60
CA GLN A 184 -3.87 -3.54 -15.98
C GLN A 184 -3.86 -5.08 -16.03
N GLY A 185 -4.76 -5.64 -16.84
CA GLY A 185 -4.95 -7.09 -16.98
C GLY A 185 -6.03 -7.68 -16.07
N LEU A 186 -6.65 -6.89 -15.19
CA LEU A 186 -7.87 -7.28 -14.51
C LEU A 186 -9.10 -6.95 -15.37
N SER A 187 -10.16 -7.77 -15.24
CA SER A 187 -11.41 -7.62 -16.00
C SER A 187 -12.41 -6.65 -15.33
N TYR A 188 -11.93 -5.71 -14.52
CA TYR A 188 -12.75 -4.77 -13.78
C TYR A 188 -12.66 -3.37 -14.37
N HIS A 189 -13.70 -2.55 -14.16
CA HIS A 189 -13.65 -1.15 -14.52
C HIS A 189 -12.61 -0.43 -13.65
N VAL A 190 -11.62 0.17 -14.31
CA VAL A 190 -10.60 0.98 -13.65
C VAL A 190 -10.93 2.44 -13.87
N GLU A 191 -11.15 3.17 -12.78
CA GLU A 191 -11.40 4.60 -12.78
C GLU A 191 -10.15 5.35 -12.34
N ARG A 192 -9.65 6.22 -13.23
CA ARG A 192 -8.50 7.07 -12.89
C ARG A 192 -8.94 8.22 -11.98
N ILE A 193 -8.15 8.45 -10.95
CA ILE A 193 -8.26 9.57 -10.01
C ILE A 193 -6.92 10.32 -9.96
N LYS A 194 -6.96 11.60 -9.63
CA LYS A 194 -5.75 12.42 -9.48
C LYS A 194 -5.49 12.61 -7.99
N MET A 195 -4.29 12.30 -7.52
CA MET A 195 -3.92 12.64 -6.15
C MET A 195 -3.91 14.15 -5.95
N LEU A 196 -4.15 14.54 -4.71
CA LEU A 196 -4.25 15.94 -4.33
C LEU A 196 -3.34 16.18 -3.13
N PRO A 197 -2.58 17.28 -3.12
CA PRO A 197 -1.78 17.63 -1.97
C PRO A 197 -2.67 17.91 -0.77
N SER A 198 -2.07 17.80 0.41
CA SER A 198 -2.66 18.25 1.66
C SER A 198 -2.55 19.77 1.78
N ASN A 199 -3.45 20.38 2.54
CA ASN A 199 -3.51 21.85 2.64
C ASN A 199 -2.40 22.44 3.55
N HIS A 200 -1.55 21.60 4.14
CA HIS A 200 -0.85 21.94 5.39
C HIS A 200 0.60 21.42 5.50
N ILE A 201 1.31 21.17 4.40
CA ILE A 201 2.73 20.78 4.46
C ILE A 201 3.60 21.87 3.85
N ASP A 202 4.30 22.59 4.73
CA ASP A 202 5.38 23.51 4.41
C ASP A 202 6.70 22.72 4.44
N TYR A 203 7.00 22.05 3.33
CA TYR A 203 8.25 21.30 3.12
C TYR A 203 8.68 21.44 1.67
N ASP A 204 9.33 22.57 1.37
CA ASP A 204 9.85 22.89 0.04
C ASP A 204 11.30 22.41 -0.12
N ILE A 205 11.47 21.51 -1.07
CA ILE A 205 12.73 20.94 -1.54
C ILE A 205 12.78 20.96 -3.07
N SER A 206 12.02 21.84 -3.72
CA SER A 206 11.95 21.96 -5.19
C SER A 206 13.35 22.07 -5.81
N GLY A 207 13.54 21.44 -6.98
CA GLY A 207 14.83 21.38 -7.67
C GLY A 207 15.88 20.46 -7.02
N SER A 208 15.58 19.82 -5.89
CA SER A 208 16.56 19.03 -5.14
C SER A 208 16.66 17.58 -5.62
N SER A 209 17.76 16.94 -5.22
CA SER A 209 17.94 15.49 -5.36
C SER A 209 17.46 14.74 -4.12
N VAL A 210 16.71 13.66 -4.30
CA VAL A 210 16.14 12.85 -3.22
C VAL A 210 16.47 11.37 -3.43
N LEU A 211 17.06 10.74 -2.42
CA LEU A 211 17.25 9.29 -2.35
C LEU A 211 16.10 8.66 -1.56
N VAL A 212 15.31 7.82 -2.22
CA VAL A 212 14.19 7.09 -1.61
C VAL A 212 14.59 5.63 -1.39
N LEU A 213 14.54 5.19 -0.14
CA LEU A 213 14.98 3.87 0.28
C LEU A 213 13.81 2.89 0.47
N GLU A 214 14.11 1.60 0.38
CA GLU A 214 13.14 0.51 0.50
C GLU A 214 13.48 -0.46 1.64
N GLY A 215 12.47 -1.10 2.22
CA GLY A 215 12.63 -1.99 3.38
C GLY A 215 13.13 -3.40 3.05
N ALA A 216 13.73 -3.64 1.88
CA ALA A 216 14.13 -4.98 1.44
C ALA A 216 15.17 -5.63 2.36
N VAL A 217 16.09 -4.84 2.94
CA VAL A 217 17.10 -5.32 3.90
C VAL A 217 16.44 -5.76 5.20
N GLU A 218 15.57 -4.92 5.76
CA GLU A 218 14.88 -5.19 7.02
C GLU A 218 13.89 -6.36 6.93
N GLN A 219 13.38 -6.62 5.73
CA GLN A 219 12.54 -7.78 5.45
C GLN A 219 13.34 -9.07 5.18
N GLY A 220 14.68 -9.01 5.21
CA GLY A 220 15.54 -10.16 4.91
C GLY A 220 15.56 -10.58 3.44
N ASN A 221 15.07 -9.72 2.54
CA ASN A 221 15.05 -9.95 1.09
C ASN A 221 16.34 -9.53 0.40
N MET A 222 17.27 -8.89 1.11
CA MET A 222 18.54 -8.39 0.56
C MET A 222 19.58 -8.17 1.66
N LYS A 223 20.87 -8.32 1.33
CA LYS A 223 21.95 -7.95 2.26
C LYS A 223 22.16 -6.44 2.30
N LEU A 224 22.46 -5.92 3.50
CA LEU A 224 22.81 -4.51 3.69
C LEU A 224 24.00 -4.08 2.81
N SER A 225 25.02 -4.93 2.66
CA SER A 225 26.20 -4.62 1.83
C SER A 225 25.83 -4.37 0.37
N THR A 226 24.88 -5.13 -0.17
CA THR A 226 24.36 -4.93 -1.53
C THR A 226 23.70 -3.55 -1.66
N MET A 227 22.85 -3.18 -0.69
CA MET A 227 22.20 -1.87 -0.67
C MET A 227 23.23 -0.73 -0.61
N LEU A 228 24.21 -0.83 0.29
CA LEU A 228 25.27 0.18 0.44
C LEU A 228 26.11 0.32 -0.84
N ASN A 229 26.37 -0.78 -1.55
CA ASN A 229 27.06 -0.72 -2.85
C ASN A 229 26.20 -0.03 -3.92
N GLY A 230 24.89 -0.31 -3.96
CA GLY A 230 23.96 0.40 -4.83
C GLY A 230 23.90 1.89 -4.52
N ILE A 231 23.86 2.27 -3.24
CA ILE A 231 23.88 3.67 -2.81
C ILE A 231 25.20 4.33 -3.23
N ARG A 232 26.35 3.67 -3.02
CA ARG A 232 27.64 4.21 -3.48
C ARG A 232 27.59 4.56 -4.96
N ARG A 233 26.99 3.69 -5.77
CA ARG A 233 26.86 3.95 -7.19
C ARG A 233 25.98 5.16 -7.51
N ILE A 234 24.86 5.32 -6.81
CA ILE A 234 24.03 6.54 -6.92
C ILE A 234 24.85 7.78 -6.60
N LEU A 235 25.69 7.73 -5.56
CA LEU A 235 26.51 8.87 -5.13
C LEU A 235 27.66 9.19 -6.11
N GLU A 236 28.12 8.22 -6.88
CA GLU A 236 29.10 8.45 -7.96
C GLU A 236 28.47 9.15 -9.17
N ASP A 237 27.21 8.84 -9.46
CA ASP A 237 26.49 9.35 -10.63
C ASP A 237 25.77 10.70 -10.32
N ILE A 238 25.56 11.04 -9.05
CA ILE A 238 24.93 12.30 -8.66
C ILE A 238 25.91 13.49 -8.75
N ASN A 239 25.56 14.50 -9.55
CA ASN A 239 26.25 15.78 -9.56
C ASN A 239 25.52 16.80 -8.67
N ALA A 240 25.52 16.57 -7.35
CA ALA A 240 24.87 17.44 -6.38
C ALA A 240 25.72 17.64 -5.11
N GLY A 241 25.76 18.86 -4.59
CA GLY A 241 26.39 19.17 -3.30
C GLY A 241 25.57 18.72 -2.09
N SER A 242 24.29 18.43 -2.28
CA SER A 242 23.36 17.97 -1.25
C SER A 242 22.35 16.94 -1.76
N ILE A 243 21.85 16.10 -0.85
CA ILE A 243 20.80 15.12 -1.12
C ILE A 243 19.85 15.00 0.07
N TYR A 244 18.56 14.90 -0.22
CA TYR A 244 17.54 14.53 0.76
C TYR A 244 17.41 13.01 0.83
N ILE A 245 17.16 12.45 2.01
CA ILE A 245 17.00 11.01 2.21
C ILE A 245 15.62 10.73 2.76
N LYS A 246 14.83 9.92 2.04
CA LYS A 246 13.59 9.34 2.56
C LYS A 246 13.84 7.88 2.93
N PHE A 247 13.97 7.60 4.22
CA PHE A 247 14.05 6.23 4.73
C PHE A 247 12.71 5.51 4.60
N HIS A 248 12.76 4.19 4.45
CA HIS A 248 11.59 3.35 4.60
C HIS A 248 11.16 3.35 6.09
N PRO A 249 9.87 3.38 6.45
CA PRO A 249 9.43 3.43 7.86
C PRO A 249 9.95 2.28 8.73
N ALA A 250 10.17 1.10 8.12
CA ALA A 250 10.73 -0.06 8.79
C ALA A 250 12.26 -0.05 8.93
N GLN A 251 12.98 0.91 8.33
CA GLN A 251 14.43 0.95 8.32
C GLN A 251 14.99 1.02 9.75
N SER A 252 15.94 0.15 10.07
CA SER A 252 16.52 0.16 11.42
C SER A 252 17.42 1.37 11.64
N LYS A 253 17.42 1.94 12.85
CA LYS A 253 18.31 3.07 13.21
C LYS A 253 19.78 2.79 12.89
N ALA A 254 20.25 1.57 13.16
CA ALA A 254 21.61 1.16 12.87
C ALA A 254 21.94 1.18 11.36
N ASN A 255 20.97 0.81 10.52
CA ASN A 255 21.15 0.89 9.07
C ASN A 255 21.08 2.33 8.56
N CYS A 256 20.19 3.17 9.11
CA CYS A 256 20.16 4.61 8.79
C CYS A 256 21.52 5.27 9.03
N VAL A 257 22.13 5.03 10.20
CA VAL A 257 23.47 5.57 10.54
C VAL A 257 24.53 5.12 9.54
N LYS A 258 24.54 3.85 9.12
CA LYS A 258 25.50 3.35 8.13
C LYS A 258 25.32 3.99 6.76
N ILE A 259 24.08 4.22 6.34
CA ILE A 259 23.74 4.88 5.08
C ILE A 259 24.18 6.35 5.12
N GLU A 260 23.84 7.08 6.17
CA GLU A 260 24.26 8.48 6.34
C GLU A 260 25.79 8.62 6.37
N ASN A 261 26.48 7.71 7.08
CA ASN A 261 27.94 7.71 7.12
C ASN A 261 28.56 7.47 5.74
N LEU A 262 27.99 6.56 4.94
CA LEU A 262 28.42 6.34 3.56
C LEU A 262 28.30 7.62 2.73
N ILE A 263 27.19 8.36 2.86
CA ILE A 263 26.98 9.59 2.09
C ILE A 263 27.95 10.69 2.55
N LYS A 264 28.17 10.83 3.86
CA LYS A 264 29.17 11.76 4.42
C LYS A 264 30.59 11.48 3.91
N GLN A 265 30.96 10.22 3.73
CA GLN A 265 32.26 9.84 3.15
C GLN A 265 32.44 10.34 1.70
N HIS A 266 31.35 10.54 0.96
CA HIS A 266 31.35 11.12 -0.38
C HIS A 266 31.30 12.66 -0.37
N LYS A 267 31.42 13.29 0.81
CA LYS A 267 31.40 14.75 1.00
C LYS A 267 30.10 15.43 0.48
N ILE A 268 28.99 14.69 0.44
CA ILE A 268 27.67 15.21 0.07
C ILE A 268 26.91 15.59 1.35
N LYS A 269 26.32 16.79 1.38
CA LYS A 269 25.47 17.22 2.50
C LYS A 269 24.16 16.43 2.49
N THR A 270 23.77 15.87 3.63
CA THR A 270 22.53 15.08 3.75
C THR A 270 21.51 15.75 4.62
N GLU A 271 20.25 15.72 4.20
CA GLU A 271 19.10 16.05 5.05
C GLU A 271 18.10 14.89 5.02
N VAL A 272 17.58 14.50 6.18
CA VAL A 272 16.62 13.40 6.29
C VAL A 272 15.22 13.97 6.23
N ILE A 273 14.42 13.49 5.28
CA ILE A 273 12.99 13.79 5.20
C ILE A 273 12.30 13.04 6.35
N PRO A 274 11.60 13.74 7.26
CA PRO A 274 10.89 13.10 8.37
C PRO A 274 9.93 12.00 7.89
N ASN A 275 9.78 10.94 8.66
CA ASN A 275 8.91 9.81 8.29
C ASN A 275 7.44 10.24 8.17
N GLU A 276 7.03 11.22 8.97
CA GLU A 276 5.70 11.81 9.03
C GLU A 276 5.30 12.55 7.74
N ILE A 277 6.28 13.01 6.96
CA ILE A 277 6.04 13.67 5.67
C ILE A 277 5.99 12.60 4.59
N ALA A 278 4.79 12.28 4.12
CA ALA A 278 4.61 11.32 3.04
C ALA A 278 5.40 11.73 1.79
N PHE A 279 6.09 10.79 1.14
CA PHE A 279 6.81 11.11 -0.09
C PHE A 279 5.84 11.43 -1.23
N GLU A 280 4.65 10.81 -1.20
CA GLU A 280 3.52 11.14 -2.05
C GLU A 280 3.12 12.63 -1.97
N GLU A 281 3.22 13.26 -0.79
CA GLU A 281 2.97 14.70 -0.69
C GLU A 281 4.07 15.49 -1.37
N ILE A 282 5.33 15.11 -1.12
CA ILE A 282 6.50 15.82 -1.62
C ILE A 282 6.46 15.92 -3.15
N ILE A 283 6.15 14.82 -3.84
CA ILE A 283 6.04 14.81 -5.31
C ILE A 283 4.82 15.59 -5.84
N LEU A 284 3.83 15.88 -5.00
CA LEU A 284 2.65 16.68 -5.39
C LEU A 284 2.85 18.18 -5.21
N THR A 285 3.69 18.58 -4.25
CA THR A 285 3.88 19.99 -3.87
C THR A 285 5.20 20.59 -4.35
N ASN A 286 6.17 19.76 -4.73
CA ASN A 286 7.49 20.20 -5.17
C ASN A 286 7.70 19.91 -6.65
N SER A 287 8.44 20.79 -7.33
CA SER A 287 8.74 20.66 -8.76
C SER A 287 10.22 20.47 -9.02
N GLY A 288 10.58 19.89 -10.18
CA GLY A 288 11.98 19.73 -10.60
C GLY A 288 12.80 18.77 -9.75
N LEU A 289 12.16 17.83 -9.04
CA LEU A 289 12.87 16.86 -8.20
C LEU A 289 13.60 15.82 -9.05
N LYS A 290 14.82 15.47 -8.62
CA LYS A 290 15.56 14.31 -9.13
C LYS A 290 15.48 13.19 -8.10
N VAL A 291 14.77 12.12 -8.40
CA VAL A 291 14.46 11.04 -7.45
C VAL A 291 15.24 9.78 -7.80
N TYR A 292 16.08 9.35 -6.87
CA TYR A 292 16.94 8.20 -6.98
C TYR A 292 16.44 7.08 -6.07
N GLY A 293 16.56 5.84 -6.53
CA GLY A 293 16.27 4.69 -5.69
C GLY A 293 16.47 3.39 -6.43
N PHE A 294 15.82 2.33 -5.95
CA PHE A 294 15.97 0.99 -6.50
C PHE A 294 14.64 0.48 -7.08
N THR A 295 13.81 -0.21 -6.28
CA THR A 295 12.58 -0.87 -6.77
C THR A 295 11.27 -0.44 -6.12
N THR A 296 11.28 0.66 -5.37
CA THR A 296 10.05 1.19 -4.73
C THR A 296 9.05 1.73 -5.77
N SER A 297 7.76 1.52 -5.53
CA SER A 297 6.69 2.14 -6.35
C SER A 297 6.70 3.67 -6.26
N LEU A 298 7.33 4.25 -5.23
CA LEU A 298 7.50 5.70 -5.10
C LEU A 298 8.27 6.31 -6.28
N LEU A 299 9.20 5.57 -6.91
CA LEU A 299 9.88 6.03 -8.12
C LEU A 299 8.90 6.12 -9.30
N PHE A 300 8.01 5.14 -9.44
CA PHE A 300 7.00 5.19 -10.48
C PHE A 300 6.04 6.36 -10.27
N TYR A 301 5.60 6.60 -9.03
CA TYR A 301 4.76 7.75 -8.72
C TYR A 301 5.47 9.07 -8.97
N ALA A 302 6.73 9.22 -8.56
CA ALA A 302 7.51 10.42 -8.86
C ALA A 302 7.55 10.72 -10.38
N SER A 303 7.73 9.68 -11.21
CA SER A 303 7.73 9.82 -12.67
C SER A 303 6.37 10.30 -13.19
N GLU A 304 5.27 9.68 -12.74
CA GLU A 304 3.90 10.05 -13.15
C GLU A 304 3.50 11.48 -12.75
N TYR A 305 4.17 12.04 -11.73
CA TYR A 305 3.96 13.41 -11.27
C TYR A 305 5.07 14.37 -11.72
N GLY A 306 5.87 14.00 -12.73
CA GLY A 306 6.77 14.91 -13.46
C GLY A 306 8.15 15.12 -12.82
N CYS A 307 8.58 14.22 -11.94
CA CYS A 307 9.95 14.22 -11.42
C CYS A 307 10.90 13.49 -12.38
N ASP A 308 12.18 13.85 -12.37
CA ASP A 308 13.23 13.09 -13.04
C ASP A 308 13.58 11.86 -12.18
N VAL A 309 13.40 10.65 -12.71
CA VAL A 309 13.54 9.41 -11.92
C VAL A 309 14.68 8.54 -12.41
N PHE A 310 15.50 8.08 -11.47
CA PHE A 310 16.65 7.21 -11.74
C PHE A 310 16.57 5.95 -10.88
N SER A 311 16.32 4.80 -11.52
CA SER A 311 16.30 3.49 -10.86
C SER A 311 17.65 2.78 -11.01
N TYR A 312 18.17 2.30 -9.88
CA TYR A 312 19.42 1.54 -9.76
C TYR A 312 19.14 0.07 -9.43
N GLU A 313 17.96 -0.46 -9.79
CA GLU A 313 17.57 -1.86 -9.52
C GLU A 313 18.64 -2.87 -9.99
N ASP A 314 19.26 -2.63 -11.15
CA ASP A 314 20.21 -3.56 -11.75
C ASP A 314 21.41 -3.87 -10.83
N TYR A 315 21.82 -2.92 -9.98
CA TYR A 315 22.89 -3.13 -9.00
C TYR A 315 22.49 -4.10 -7.87
N LEU A 316 21.19 -4.17 -7.55
CA LEU A 316 20.68 -5.09 -6.54
C LEU A 316 20.57 -6.53 -7.06
N ARG A 317 20.51 -6.73 -8.39
CA ARG A 317 20.40 -8.06 -9.01
C ARG A 317 21.64 -8.93 -8.81
N SER A 318 22.74 -8.37 -8.30
CA SER A 318 23.89 -9.17 -7.86
C SER A 318 23.57 -10.06 -6.64
N ASP A 319 22.59 -9.68 -5.82
CA ASP A 319 22.21 -10.41 -4.60
C ASP A 319 21.20 -11.55 -4.89
N LEU A 320 21.53 -12.76 -4.44
CA LEU A 320 20.69 -13.95 -4.62
C LEU A 320 19.35 -13.87 -3.85
N LEU A 321 19.34 -13.24 -2.67
CA LEU A 321 18.10 -13.05 -1.91
C LEU A 321 17.17 -12.09 -2.67
N PHE A 322 17.76 -11.01 -3.20
CA PHE A 322 17.01 -10.03 -3.96
C PHE A 322 16.45 -10.62 -5.24
N LYS A 323 17.25 -11.38 -6.00
CA LYS A 323 16.79 -12.12 -7.19
C LYS A 323 15.56 -12.98 -6.89
N LYS A 324 15.63 -13.82 -5.85
CA LYS A 324 14.49 -14.67 -5.44
C LYS A 324 13.26 -13.86 -5.04
N PHE A 325 13.46 -12.74 -4.35
CA PHE A 325 12.38 -11.83 -3.99
C PHE A 325 11.71 -11.22 -5.24
N ARG A 326 12.52 -10.80 -6.22
CA ARG A 326 12.04 -10.21 -7.48
C ARG A 326 11.35 -11.21 -8.39
N GLU A 327 11.85 -12.45 -8.49
CA GLU A 327 11.15 -13.54 -9.17
C GLU A 327 9.76 -13.79 -8.56
N LYS A 328 9.65 -13.65 -7.24
CA LYS A 328 8.38 -13.85 -6.52
C LYS A 328 7.43 -12.67 -6.63
N ASN A 329 7.90 -11.43 -6.70
CA ASN A 329 7.01 -10.26 -6.76
C ASN A 329 6.74 -9.79 -8.20
N ASN A 330 7.61 -10.11 -9.16
CA ASN A 330 7.54 -9.75 -10.58
C ASN A 330 7.07 -8.31 -10.86
N PHE A 331 7.51 -7.35 -10.06
CA PHE A 331 7.12 -5.94 -10.21
C PHE A 331 8.04 -5.24 -11.21
N ASP A 332 7.65 -5.11 -12.46
CA ASP A 332 8.50 -4.54 -13.52
C ASP A 332 8.54 -3.00 -13.50
N LEU A 333 9.35 -2.42 -12.59
CA LEU A 333 9.50 -0.96 -12.51
C LEU A 333 10.08 -0.37 -13.79
N LYS A 334 11.05 -1.04 -14.43
CA LYS A 334 11.66 -0.56 -15.67
C LYS A 334 10.64 -0.48 -16.80
N GLY A 335 9.77 -1.47 -16.95
CA GLY A 335 8.65 -1.42 -17.89
C GLY A 335 7.66 -0.30 -17.57
N LEU A 336 7.40 -0.03 -16.29
CA LEU A 336 6.54 1.09 -15.87
C LEU A 336 7.15 2.47 -16.12
N LEU A 337 8.46 2.62 -16.05
CA LEU A 337 9.14 3.91 -16.31
C LEU A 337 9.33 4.21 -17.82
N ASN A 338 9.38 3.18 -18.67
CA ASN A 338 9.67 3.34 -20.10
C ASN A 338 8.43 3.32 -21.02
N GLY A 339 7.30 2.82 -20.53
CA GLY A 339 6.02 2.88 -21.25
C GLY A 339 5.23 4.13 -20.90
#